data_AF-A0A536XA77-F1
#
_entry.id   AF-A0A536XA77-F1
#
_cell.length_a   1.000
_cell.length_b   1.000
_cell.length_c   1.000
_cell.angle_alpha   90.00
_cell.angle_beta   90.00
_cell.angle_gamma   90.00
#
_symmetry.space_group_name_H-M   'P 1'
#
loop_
_entity.id
_entity.type
_entity.pdbx_description
1 polymer ?
#
loop_
_entity_poly.entity_id
_entity_poly.type
_entity_poly.pdbx_seq_one_letter_code
_entity_poly.pdbx_strand_id
1 'polypeptide(L)'
;MPHHGAFNAGHPKLRVNTHRHLARIAHCLVFFAALAWSSGALSLSRAEARAASDALALRQHEVAQQLASATVGRRLWFAGFAMNSTSTAFQGDLELVSKVLAGLGGPVLRYEHSNPPRRRVLRYPLATPGALAETLRRIAPQTRAGDVVVVLISSHGNSQVISVNVAQKEVAPLTASELAKALEPLGDTPTVVLLSACYSGSFIPELARDTRIILTAAAADRPSYGCQVESRNTFFIEELFGPDFDSSLSLWQLAAQGHARIARHEHELKLEPSDPQISIGSKVRALAERPLKAWFQP
;
A
#
# COMPACT_ATOMS: atom_id res chain seq x y z
N MET A 1 -63.19 -44.89 -22.62
CA MET A 1 -63.10 -45.85 -21.50
C MET A 1 -62.53 -45.11 -20.30
N PRO A 2 -63.18 -45.18 -19.13
CA PRO A 2 -63.13 -44.16 -18.07
C PRO A 2 -62.36 -44.69 -16.83
N HIS A 3 -61.90 -43.87 -15.88
CA HIS A 3 -62.58 -43.45 -14.62
C HIS A 3 -61.44 -42.90 -13.71
N HIS A 4 -61.57 -41.96 -12.77
CA HIS A 4 -62.56 -41.64 -11.72
C HIS A 4 -62.42 -40.12 -11.40
N GLY A 5 -63.44 -39.29 -11.08
CA GLY A 5 -64.45 -39.39 -10.02
C GLY A 5 -63.83 -39.00 -8.66
N ALA A 6 -63.82 -37.77 -8.13
CA ALA A 6 -64.84 -36.74 -7.81
C ALA A 6 -65.49 -36.87 -6.41
N PHE A 7 -65.56 -35.73 -5.68
CA PHE A 7 -66.50 -35.37 -4.56
C PHE A 7 -66.29 -36.01 -3.16
N ASN A 8 -66.62 -35.41 -2.00
CA ASN A 8 -67.00 -34.05 -1.54
C ASN A 8 -66.93 -33.98 0.02
N ALA A 9 -66.83 -32.75 0.54
CA ALA A 9 -67.34 -32.11 1.77
C ALA A 9 -67.71 -32.89 3.07
N GLY A 10 -67.43 -32.25 4.22
CA GLY A 10 -68.29 -32.32 5.43
C GLY A 10 -67.62 -32.08 6.80
N HIS A 11 -67.69 -30.86 7.35
CA HIS A 11 -67.60 -30.57 8.80
C HIS A 11 -68.90 -31.04 9.51
N PRO A 12 -68.99 -31.37 10.84
CA PRO A 12 -68.66 -30.44 11.95
C PRO A 12 -68.34 -30.99 13.38
N LYS A 13 -67.76 -30.09 14.21
CA LYS A 13 -68.02 -29.76 15.64
C LYS A 13 -67.90 -30.78 16.81
N LEU A 14 -67.16 -30.27 17.83
CA LEU A 14 -67.49 -30.16 19.27
C LEU A 14 -67.33 -31.36 20.23
N ARG A 15 -66.40 -31.17 21.20
CA ARG A 15 -66.54 -31.21 22.68
C ARG A 15 -65.33 -31.93 23.30
N VAL A 16 -64.85 -31.74 24.53
CA VAL A 16 -64.96 -30.81 25.69
C VAL A 16 -63.89 -31.34 26.67
N ASN A 17 -63.24 -30.45 27.43
CA ASN A 17 -62.58 -30.61 28.75
C ASN A 17 -62.09 -32.00 29.20
N THR A 18 -60.88 -32.06 29.77
CA THR A 18 -60.77 -31.94 31.25
C THR A 18 -59.33 -31.83 31.73
N HIS A 19 -59.24 -31.14 32.85
CA HIS A 19 -58.09 -30.72 33.59
C HIS A 19 -57.23 -31.86 34.19
N ARG A 20 -55.95 -31.50 34.37
CA ARG A 20 -55.15 -31.59 35.61
C ARG A 20 -54.22 -32.79 35.86
N HIS A 21 -52.98 -32.36 36.12
CA HIS A 21 -52.01 -32.87 37.10
C HIS A 21 -51.17 -34.09 36.71
N LEU A 22 -49.88 -33.85 36.47
CA LEU A 22 -48.85 -34.07 37.50
C LEU A 22 -47.49 -33.53 37.03
N ALA A 23 -46.97 -32.61 37.81
CA ALA A 23 -45.63 -32.07 37.69
C ALA A 23 -44.58 -33.18 37.90
N ARG A 24 -43.60 -33.25 37.00
CA ARG A 24 -42.29 -33.85 37.27
C ARG A 24 -41.21 -32.87 36.84
N ILE A 25 -40.57 -32.30 37.86
CA ILE A 25 -39.35 -31.53 37.80
C ILE A 25 -38.22 -32.50 37.47
N ALA A 26 -37.54 -32.32 36.34
CA ALA A 26 -36.19 -32.80 36.14
C ALA A 26 -35.52 -32.08 34.94
N HIS A 27 -34.57 -31.21 35.27
CA HIS A 27 -33.30 -31.02 34.57
C HIS A 27 -33.32 -30.94 33.04
N CYS A 28 -33.32 -29.71 32.52
CA CYS A 28 -32.34 -29.24 31.54
C CYS A 28 -32.51 -27.72 31.39
N LEU A 29 -31.74 -26.94 32.15
CA LEU A 29 -31.45 -25.55 31.78
C LEU A 29 -30.58 -25.61 30.51
N VAL A 30 -31.24 -25.75 29.37
CA VAL A 30 -30.65 -25.35 28.09
C VAL A 30 -30.51 -23.84 28.21
N PHE A 31 -29.32 -23.39 28.59
CA PHE A 31 -28.88 -22.04 28.31
C PHE A 31 -29.03 -21.86 26.79
N PHE A 32 -30.11 -21.21 26.36
CA PHE A 32 -30.13 -20.51 25.09
C PHE A 32 -29.11 -19.38 25.21
N ALA A 33 -27.83 -19.72 25.09
CA ALA A 33 -26.85 -18.77 24.59
C ALA A 33 -27.31 -18.48 23.16
N ALA A 34 -28.10 -17.41 23.01
CA ALA A 34 -28.28 -16.77 21.73
C ALA A 34 -26.88 -16.42 21.24
N LEU A 35 -26.31 -17.31 20.41
CA LEU A 35 -25.19 -16.97 19.54
C LEU A 35 -25.73 -15.88 18.61
N ALA A 36 -25.61 -14.64 19.07
CA ALA A 36 -25.56 -13.50 18.20
C ALA A 36 -24.35 -13.72 17.30
N TRP A 37 -24.59 -14.30 16.12
CA TRP A 37 -23.72 -14.13 14.98
C TRP A 37 -23.61 -12.64 14.73
N SER A 38 -22.59 -12.02 15.32
CA SER A 38 -22.26 -10.61 15.16
C SER A 38 -21.70 -10.39 13.75
N SER A 39 -22.63 -10.36 12.81
CA SER A 39 -22.42 -9.84 11.46
C SER A 39 -22.31 -8.32 11.56
N GLY A 40 -21.14 -7.78 11.89
CA GLY A 40 -20.98 -6.32 11.96
C GLY A 40 -19.59 -5.87 12.41
N ALA A 41 -18.93 -5.07 11.58
CA ALA A 41 -17.56 -4.55 11.74
C ALA A 41 -17.27 -3.93 13.13
N LEU A 42 -16.42 -4.58 13.94
CA LEU A 42 -15.61 -3.90 14.95
C LEU A 42 -14.54 -3.12 14.19
N SER A 43 -14.86 -1.89 13.81
CA SER A 43 -13.86 -0.89 13.48
C SER A 43 -13.05 -0.62 14.74
N LEU A 44 -11.73 -0.78 14.68
CA LEU A 44 -10.85 -0.32 15.76
C LEU A 44 -11.22 1.12 16.11
N SER A 45 -11.30 1.45 17.39
CA SER A 45 -11.31 2.85 17.80
C SER A 45 -10.05 3.54 17.27
N ARG A 46 -10.08 4.87 17.15
CA ARG A 46 -8.89 5.64 16.71
C ARG A 46 -7.66 5.35 17.58
N ALA A 47 -7.85 5.16 18.89
CA ALA A 47 -6.77 4.87 19.82
C ALA A 47 -6.19 3.46 19.61
N GLU A 48 -7.04 2.44 19.47
CA GLU A 48 -6.59 1.06 19.22
C GLU A 48 -5.91 0.93 17.85
N ALA A 49 -6.45 1.57 16.82
CA ALA A 49 -5.82 1.61 15.50
C ALA A 49 -4.44 2.27 15.55
N ARG A 50 -4.31 3.34 16.33
CA ARG A 50 -3.02 4.02 16.51
C ARG A 50 -2.02 3.14 17.27
N ALA A 51 -2.42 2.55 18.39
CA ALA A 51 -1.55 1.66 19.16
C ALA A 51 -1.10 0.44 18.35
N ALA A 52 -2.00 -0.17 17.58
CA ALA A 52 -1.66 -1.28 16.68
C ALA A 52 -0.68 -0.84 15.58
N SER A 53 -0.89 0.34 15.00
CA SER A 53 0.02 0.93 14.02
C SER A 53 1.42 1.17 14.61
N ASP A 54 1.51 1.77 15.80
CA ASP A 54 2.78 2.08 16.46
C ASP A 54 3.53 0.78 16.83
N ALA A 55 2.83 -0.26 17.29
CA ALA A 55 3.42 -1.56 17.56
C ALA A 55 3.98 -2.24 16.30
N LEU A 56 3.28 -2.13 15.16
CA LEU A 56 3.77 -2.63 13.88
C LEU A 56 5.02 -1.87 13.43
N ALA A 57 5.06 -0.54 13.62
CA ALA A 57 6.19 0.30 13.20
C ALA A 57 7.44 -0.01 14.04
N LEU A 58 7.25 -0.23 15.34
CA LEU A 58 8.34 -0.64 16.23
C LEU A 58 8.91 -2.00 15.81
N ARG A 59 8.06 -2.99 15.51
CA ARG A 59 8.53 -4.30 15.02
C ARG A 59 9.31 -4.20 13.71
N GLN A 60 8.84 -3.40 12.75
CA GLN A 60 9.60 -3.16 11.51
C GLN A 60 10.97 -2.55 11.81
N HIS A 61 11.04 -1.58 12.72
CA HIS A 61 12.30 -0.97 13.12
C HIS A 61 13.26 -1.98 13.76
N GLU A 62 12.79 -2.81 14.69
CA GLU A 62 13.60 -3.84 15.35
C GLU A 62 14.19 -4.84 14.34
N VAL A 63 13.35 -5.35 13.42
CA VAL A 63 13.79 -6.26 12.35
C VAL A 63 14.82 -5.59 11.44
N ALA A 64 14.57 -4.34 11.03
CA ALA A 64 15.50 -3.58 10.21
C ALA A 64 16.83 -3.36 10.94
N GLN A 65 16.83 -3.00 12.24
CA GLN A 65 18.04 -2.82 13.04
C GLN A 65 18.85 -4.12 13.17
N GLN A 66 18.18 -5.24 13.40
CA GLN A 66 18.84 -6.54 13.49
C GLN A 66 19.49 -6.93 12.15
N LEU A 67 18.79 -6.72 11.03
CA LEU A 67 19.37 -6.98 9.71
C LEU A 67 20.52 -6.01 9.39
N ALA A 68 20.38 -4.74 9.77
CA ALA A 68 21.37 -3.69 9.57
C ALA A 68 22.71 -4.02 10.25
N SER A 69 22.67 -4.59 11.45
CA SER A 69 23.84 -4.94 12.24
C SER A 69 24.49 -6.24 11.78
N ALA A 70 23.70 -7.19 11.28
CA ALA A 70 24.19 -8.48 10.76
C ALA A 70 24.79 -8.39 9.35
N THR A 71 24.54 -7.30 8.62
CA THR A 71 24.91 -7.18 7.21
C THR A 71 26.29 -6.55 7.02
N VAL A 72 27.10 -7.19 6.17
CA VAL A 72 28.35 -6.63 5.63
C VAL A 72 28.14 -6.26 4.15
N GLY A 73 28.63 -5.10 3.72
CA GLY A 73 28.49 -4.60 2.35
C GLY A 73 27.36 -3.58 2.16
N ARG A 74 27.01 -3.31 0.89
CA ARG A 74 25.97 -2.35 0.53
C ARG A 74 24.59 -2.82 0.99
N ARG A 75 23.78 -1.90 1.51
CA ARG A 75 22.40 -2.17 1.92
C ARG A 75 21.41 -1.33 1.15
N LEU A 76 20.21 -1.85 1.00
CA LEU A 76 19.08 -1.10 0.49
C LEU A 76 18.08 -0.87 1.63
N TRP A 77 17.78 0.39 1.88
CA TRP A 77 16.72 0.80 2.81
C TRP A 77 15.47 1.13 2.01
N PHE A 78 14.41 0.33 2.15
CA PHE A 78 13.13 0.60 1.51
C PHE A 78 12.17 1.24 2.51
N ALA A 79 11.68 2.44 2.18
CA ALA A 79 10.66 3.17 2.91
C ALA A 79 9.45 3.39 2.01
N GLY A 80 8.44 2.53 2.10
CA GLY A 80 7.27 2.55 1.23
C GLY A 80 6.01 3.01 1.96
N PHE A 81 5.21 3.86 1.31
CA PHE A 81 4.02 4.49 1.88
C PHE A 81 2.84 4.44 0.90
N ALA A 82 1.89 3.54 1.15
CA ALA A 82 0.59 3.50 0.47
C ALA A 82 -0.42 4.37 1.25
N MET A 83 -0.58 5.63 0.85
CA MET A 83 -1.14 6.68 1.72
C MET A 83 -2.67 6.82 1.68
N ASN A 84 -3.36 6.12 0.79
CA ASN A 84 -4.81 6.33 0.62
C ASN A 84 -5.61 5.02 0.64
N SER A 85 -6.69 5.00 1.43
CA SER A 85 -7.50 3.79 1.63
C SER A 85 -8.66 3.60 0.65
N THR A 86 -8.78 4.44 -0.37
CA THR A 86 -9.85 4.37 -1.37
C THR A 86 -9.62 3.31 -2.45
N SER A 87 -8.39 2.83 -2.62
CA SER A 87 -8.05 1.79 -3.59
C SER A 87 -7.10 0.76 -2.98
N THR A 88 -7.17 -0.48 -3.46
CA THR A 88 -6.17 -1.51 -3.12
C THR A 88 -4.86 -1.35 -3.88
N ALA A 89 -4.88 -0.63 -5.02
CA ALA A 89 -3.74 -0.44 -5.90
C ALA A 89 -2.50 0.11 -5.18
N PHE A 90 -2.70 1.07 -4.27
CA PHE A 90 -1.58 1.71 -3.58
C PHE A 90 -0.82 0.74 -2.66
N GLN A 91 -1.54 -0.16 -1.98
CA GLN A 91 -0.87 -1.19 -1.20
C GLN A 91 -0.25 -2.26 -2.11
N GLY A 92 -0.89 -2.57 -3.23
CA GLY A 92 -0.28 -3.47 -4.21
C GLY A 92 1.03 -2.92 -4.75
N ASP A 93 1.13 -1.60 -4.99
CA ASP A 93 2.37 -0.95 -5.40
C ASP A 93 3.48 -1.12 -4.37
N LEU A 94 3.14 -0.88 -3.10
CA LEU A 94 4.04 -1.11 -1.96
C LEU A 94 4.56 -2.54 -1.93
N GLU A 95 3.65 -3.51 -2.02
CA GLU A 95 3.96 -4.93 -1.96
C GLU A 95 4.78 -5.40 -3.19
N LEU A 96 4.48 -4.88 -4.38
CA LEU A 96 5.18 -5.21 -5.62
C LEU A 96 6.62 -4.70 -5.60
N VAL A 97 6.82 -3.41 -5.28
CA VAL A 97 8.17 -2.82 -5.18
C VAL A 97 8.98 -3.52 -4.09
N SER A 98 8.38 -3.75 -2.91
CA SER A 98 9.03 -4.52 -1.84
C SER A 98 9.52 -5.88 -2.29
N LYS A 99 8.66 -6.64 -2.98
CA LYS A 99 8.97 -7.97 -3.51
C LYS A 99 10.10 -7.90 -4.53
N VAL A 100 10.07 -6.94 -5.45
CA VAL A 100 11.11 -6.79 -6.48
C VAL A 100 12.46 -6.45 -5.85
N LEU A 101 12.50 -5.47 -4.95
CA LEU A 101 13.75 -5.08 -4.28
C LEU A 101 14.33 -6.25 -3.48
N ALA A 102 13.48 -7.03 -2.81
CA ALA A 102 13.88 -8.26 -2.11
C ALA A 102 14.51 -9.30 -3.04
N GLY A 103 14.02 -9.38 -4.28
CA GLY A 103 14.47 -10.31 -5.30
C GLY A 103 15.81 -9.95 -5.94
N LEU A 104 16.36 -8.77 -5.67
CA LEU A 104 17.65 -8.33 -6.20
C LEU A 104 18.87 -9.05 -5.57
N GLY A 105 18.64 -9.93 -4.57
CA GLY A 105 19.66 -10.84 -4.05
C GLY A 105 20.55 -10.25 -2.94
N GLY A 106 20.20 -9.10 -2.36
CA GLY A 106 20.93 -8.48 -1.27
C GLY A 106 20.07 -8.05 -0.08
N PRO A 107 20.70 -7.48 0.95
CA PRO A 107 20.06 -7.07 2.20
C PRO A 107 19.13 -5.86 1.99
N VAL A 108 17.81 -6.10 2.09
CA VAL A 108 16.78 -5.05 2.00
C VAL A 108 16.11 -4.85 3.35
N LEU A 109 16.30 -3.67 3.94
CA LEU A 109 15.74 -3.25 5.22
C LEU A 109 14.45 -2.48 4.96
N ARG A 110 13.32 -2.97 5.47
CA ARG A 110 12.00 -2.50 5.03
C ARG A 110 11.24 -1.77 6.13
N TYR A 111 10.73 -0.60 5.76
CA TYR A 111 9.72 0.15 6.48
C TYR A 111 8.54 0.33 5.53
N GLU A 112 7.42 -0.30 5.84
CA GLU A 112 6.30 -0.45 4.91
C GLU A 112 5.04 0.01 5.61
N HIS A 113 4.48 1.14 5.17
CA HIS A 113 3.29 1.72 5.75
C HIS A 113 2.16 1.69 4.73
N SER A 114 0.95 1.32 5.15
CA SER A 114 -0.21 1.26 4.27
C SER A 114 -1.50 1.64 4.98
N ASN A 115 -2.35 2.35 4.26
CA ASN A 115 -3.73 2.62 4.64
C ASN A 115 -4.67 1.72 3.81
N PRO A 116 -5.05 0.53 4.30
CA PRO A 116 -5.87 -0.39 3.52
C PRO A 116 -7.35 0.07 3.46
N PRO A 117 -8.08 -0.25 2.38
CA PRO A 117 -9.54 -0.15 2.37
C PRO A 117 -10.13 -0.96 3.53
N ARG A 118 -11.06 -0.36 4.28
CA ARG A 118 -11.69 -0.86 5.53
C ARG A 118 -11.28 -2.28 5.96
N ARG A 119 -10.35 -2.39 6.92
CA ARG A 119 -9.98 -3.65 7.60
C ARG A 119 -10.10 -3.52 9.11
N ARG A 120 -10.43 -4.63 9.77
CA ARG A 120 -10.44 -4.72 11.25
C ARG A 120 -9.03 -4.85 11.84
N VAL A 121 -8.09 -5.41 11.09
CA VAL A 121 -6.71 -5.68 11.54
C VAL A 121 -5.75 -5.06 10.54
N LEU A 122 -4.78 -4.30 11.05
CA LEU A 122 -3.71 -3.69 10.26
C LEU A 122 -2.63 -4.74 9.96
N ARG A 123 -2.21 -4.82 8.69
CA ARG A 123 -1.03 -5.60 8.28
C ARG A 123 0.25 -4.78 8.32
N TYR A 124 0.12 -3.49 8.06
CA TYR A 124 1.17 -2.49 8.03
C TYR A 124 0.80 -1.37 9.01
N PRO A 125 1.80 -0.66 9.59
CA PRO A 125 1.54 0.62 10.22
C PRO A 125 0.82 1.58 9.25
N LEU A 126 0.07 2.52 9.81
CA LEU A 126 -0.62 3.54 9.03
C LEU A 126 0.38 4.44 8.31
N ALA A 127 0.08 4.75 7.05
CA ALA A 127 0.85 5.65 6.22
C ALA A 127 0.33 7.08 6.39
N THR A 128 1.15 7.94 7.00
CA THR A 128 0.82 9.35 7.24
C THR A 128 2.06 10.20 7.01
N PRO A 129 1.93 11.52 6.77
CA PRO A 129 3.09 12.41 6.65
C PRO A 129 4.01 12.33 7.88
N GLY A 130 3.44 12.23 9.09
CA GLY A 130 4.21 12.07 10.32
C GLY A 130 4.96 10.74 10.40
N ALA A 131 4.33 9.64 9.95
CA ALA A 131 5.00 8.33 9.89
C ALA A 131 6.15 8.32 8.85
N LEU A 132 5.96 8.97 7.71
CA LEU A 132 7.02 9.18 6.71
C LEU A 132 8.22 9.91 7.30
N ALA A 133 8.00 11.07 7.90
CA ALA A 133 9.07 11.87 8.50
C ALA A 133 9.81 11.10 9.60
N GLU A 134 9.07 10.42 10.47
CA GLU A 134 9.64 9.63 11.56
C GLU A 134 10.46 8.43 11.05
N THR A 135 9.96 7.72 10.05
CA THR A 135 10.69 6.59 9.43
C THR A 135 11.99 7.06 8.79
N LEU A 136 11.97 8.16 8.02
CA LEU A 136 13.19 8.69 7.39
C LEU A 136 14.19 9.20 8.43
N ARG A 137 13.73 9.82 9.52
CA ARG A 137 14.57 10.22 10.66
C ARG A 137 15.22 9.02 11.37
N ARG A 138 14.57 7.84 11.37
CA ARG A 138 15.14 6.59 11.91
C ARG A 138 16.13 5.93 10.97
N ILE A 139 15.89 6.00 9.66
CA ILE A 139 16.78 5.45 8.64
C ILE A 139 18.08 6.26 8.55
N ALA A 140 17.98 7.59 8.47
CA ALA A 140 19.10 8.50 8.25
C ALA A 140 20.39 8.18 9.05
N PRO A 141 20.37 8.12 10.39
CA PRO A 141 21.58 7.88 11.20
C PRO A 141 22.15 6.46 11.05
N GLN A 142 21.41 5.55 10.42
CA GLN A 142 21.79 4.16 10.23
C GLN A 142 22.46 3.92 8.87
N THR A 143 22.27 4.84 7.92
CA THR A 143 22.85 4.76 6.58
C THR A 143 24.38 4.86 6.63
N ARG A 144 25.05 4.15 5.73
CA ARG A 144 26.51 4.12 5.59
C ARG A 144 26.91 4.38 4.15
N ALA A 145 28.19 4.62 3.91
CA ALA A 145 28.72 4.77 2.56
C ALA A 145 28.37 3.55 1.69
N GLY A 146 27.80 3.80 0.52
CA GLY A 146 27.37 2.77 -0.43
C GLY A 146 25.95 2.23 -0.21
N ASP A 147 25.27 2.61 0.87
CA ASP A 147 23.84 2.33 1.01
C ASP A 147 23.02 3.15 0.02
N VAL A 148 21.84 2.61 -0.34
CA VAL A 148 20.83 3.30 -1.12
C VAL A 148 19.52 3.32 -0.34
N VAL A 149 18.82 4.44 -0.34
CA VAL A 149 17.46 4.56 0.20
C VAL A 149 16.48 4.62 -0.96
N VAL A 150 15.48 3.75 -0.98
CA VAL A 150 14.36 3.81 -1.92
C VAL A 150 13.12 4.24 -1.15
N VAL A 151 12.55 5.38 -1.52
CA VAL A 151 11.32 5.92 -0.96
C VAL A 151 10.21 5.78 -1.98
N LEU A 152 9.17 5.03 -1.65
CA LEU A 152 7.96 4.93 -2.48
C LEU A 152 6.82 5.67 -1.80
N ILE A 153 6.15 6.55 -2.53
CA ILE A 153 4.85 7.10 -2.13
C ILE A 153 3.85 6.78 -3.22
N SER A 154 2.79 6.06 -2.85
CA SER A 154 1.70 5.67 -3.75
C SER A 154 0.36 6.12 -3.19
N SER A 155 -0.35 6.97 -3.93
CA SER A 155 -1.60 7.61 -3.49
C SER A 155 -2.34 8.34 -4.63
N HIS A 156 -3.46 8.97 -4.30
CA HIS A 156 -4.02 10.06 -5.11
C HIS A 156 -3.20 11.33 -4.94
N GLY A 157 -3.24 12.22 -5.94
CA GLY A 157 -2.51 13.47 -5.90
C GLY A 157 -3.15 14.58 -6.73
N ASN A 158 -2.65 15.77 -6.50
CA ASN A 158 -2.85 16.98 -7.27
C ASN A 158 -1.50 17.74 -7.32
N SER A 159 -1.45 18.85 -8.05
CA SER A 159 -0.24 19.68 -8.13
C SER A 159 0.28 20.01 -6.73
N GLN A 160 1.50 19.56 -6.45
CA GLN A 160 2.26 19.71 -5.19
C GLN A 160 1.59 19.15 -3.92
N VAL A 161 0.57 18.30 -4.06
CA VAL A 161 -0.16 17.73 -2.91
C VAL A 161 -0.51 16.26 -3.15
N ILE A 162 -0.16 15.41 -2.19
CA ILE A 162 -0.56 14.00 -2.13
C ILE A 162 -1.68 13.86 -1.10
N SER A 163 -2.82 13.29 -1.53
CA SER A 163 -3.93 13.00 -0.61
C SER A 163 -3.53 11.87 0.33
N VAL A 164 -3.97 11.97 1.58
CA VAL A 164 -3.77 10.94 2.58
C VAL A 164 -5.12 10.60 3.19
N ASN A 165 -5.49 9.33 3.12
CA ASN A 165 -6.78 8.85 3.56
C ASN A 165 -6.62 7.58 4.41
N VAL A 166 -7.13 7.62 5.63
CA VAL A 166 -7.08 6.51 6.59
C VAL A 166 -8.51 6.07 6.89
N ALA A 167 -8.83 4.81 6.60
CA ALA A 167 -10.16 4.23 6.84
C ALA A 167 -11.31 5.09 6.26
N GLN A 168 -11.15 5.52 5.01
CA GLN A 168 -12.10 6.35 4.25
C GLN A 168 -12.32 7.75 4.84
N LYS A 169 -11.35 8.25 5.61
CA LYS A 169 -11.34 9.61 6.14
C LYS A 169 -10.08 10.32 5.68
N GLU A 170 -10.24 11.47 5.06
CA GLU A 170 -9.13 12.37 4.77
C GLU A 170 -8.43 12.77 6.07
N VAL A 171 -7.11 12.80 6.01
CA VAL A 171 -6.24 13.38 7.04
C VAL A 171 -5.38 14.46 6.39
N ALA A 172 -4.48 15.06 7.17
CA ALA A 172 -3.56 16.06 6.62
C ALA A 172 -2.85 15.50 5.37
N PRO A 173 -2.91 16.19 4.22
CA PRO A 173 -2.23 15.76 3.02
C PRO A 173 -0.71 15.89 3.18
N LEU A 174 0.05 15.34 2.23
CA LEU A 174 1.49 15.54 2.13
C LEU A 174 1.80 16.53 1.01
N THR A 175 2.30 17.70 1.34
CA THR A 175 2.75 18.70 0.36
C THR A 175 4.16 18.40 -0.17
N ALA A 176 4.52 18.99 -1.32
CA ALA A 176 5.87 18.89 -1.87
C ALA A 176 6.95 19.41 -0.91
N SER A 177 6.68 20.52 -0.21
CA SER A 177 7.59 21.09 0.81
C SER A 177 7.74 20.18 2.03
N GLU A 178 6.64 19.59 2.53
CA GLU A 178 6.70 18.63 3.64
C GLU A 178 7.48 17.36 3.26
N LEU A 179 7.32 16.86 2.03
CA LEU A 179 8.10 15.74 1.54
C LEU A 179 9.58 16.11 1.39
N ALA A 180 9.88 17.29 0.85
CA ALA A 180 11.26 17.77 0.74
C ALA A 180 11.94 17.79 2.11
N LYS A 181 11.25 18.35 3.12
CA LYS A 181 11.68 18.41 4.52
C LYS A 181 11.85 17.02 5.14
N ALA A 182 10.91 16.09 4.89
CA ALA A 182 11.00 14.73 5.40
C ALA A 182 12.22 13.97 4.85
N LEU A 183 12.67 14.30 3.63
CA LEU A 183 13.85 13.71 3.00
C LEU A 183 15.19 14.38 3.39
N GLU A 184 15.17 15.56 4.03
CA GLU A 184 16.39 16.27 4.45
C GLU A 184 17.34 15.43 5.33
N PRO A 185 16.86 14.64 6.32
CA PRO A 185 17.74 13.86 7.18
C PRO A 185 18.62 12.85 6.42
N LEU A 186 18.22 12.44 5.20
CA LEU A 186 19.00 11.52 4.39
C LEU A 186 20.30 12.15 3.84
N GLY A 187 20.40 13.49 3.83
CA GLY A 187 21.62 14.21 3.46
C GLY A 187 22.23 13.75 2.14
N ASP A 188 23.49 13.30 2.19
CA ASP A 188 24.23 12.83 1.03
C ASP A 188 23.96 11.36 0.64
N THR A 189 23.12 10.63 1.38
CA THR A 189 22.81 9.23 1.08
C THR A 189 22.06 9.14 -0.27
N PRO A 190 22.55 8.34 -1.25
CA PRO A 190 21.86 8.12 -2.51
C PRO A 190 20.41 7.71 -2.29
N THR A 191 19.47 8.50 -2.81
CA THR A 191 18.05 8.30 -2.58
C THR A 191 17.29 8.20 -3.89
N VAL A 192 16.51 7.14 -4.07
CA VAL A 192 15.56 6.97 -5.17
C VAL A 192 14.17 7.26 -4.63
N VAL A 193 13.45 8.21 -5.24
CA VAL A 193 12.08 8.57 -4.87
C VAL A 193 11.16 8.14 -6.00
N LEU A 194 10.21 7.25 -5.71
CA LEU A 194 9.14 6.82 -6.61
C LEU A 194 7.85 7.51 -6.16
N LEU A 195 7.31 8.41 -6.99
CA LEU A 195 6.05 9.11 -6.73
C LEU A 195 4.96 8.58 -7.67
N SER A 196 4.14 7.66 -7.16
CA SER A 196 2.96 7.15 -7.85
C SER A 196 1.72 7.93 -7.45
N ALA A 197 1.47 9.04 -8.14
CA ALA A 197 0.29 9.90 -7.97
C ALA A 197 0.06 10.79 -9.20
N CYS A 198 -1.18 11.24 -9.40
CA CYS A 198 -1.50 12.26 -10.40
C CYS A 198 -0.70 13.54 -10.14
N TYR A 199 -0.28 14.24 -11.20
CA TYR A 199 0.49 15.49 -11.14
C TYR A 199 1.83 15.37 -10.41
N SER A 200 2.35 14.16 -10.20
CA SER A 200 3.56 13.91 -9.39
C SER A 200 4.81 14.61 -9.92
N GLY A 201 4.88 14.91 -11.21
CA GLY A 201 5.94 15.74 -11.81
C GLY A 201 6.09 17.13 -11.17
N SER A 202 5.02 17.67 -10.59
CA SER A 202 5.02 18.97 -9.89
C SER A 202 5.87 18.97 -8.61
N PHE A 203 6.24 17.80 -8.08
CA PHE A 203 7.11 17.68 -6.91
C PHE A 203 8.59 17.81 -7.26
N ILE A 204 8.98 17.59 -8.53
CA ILE A 204 10.39 17.54 -8.94
C ILE A 204 11.16 18.81 -8.52
N PRO A 205 10.66 20.05 -8.75
CA PRO A 205 11.41 21.27 -8.38
C PRO A 205 11.79 21.35 -6.90
N GLU A 206 10.89 20.95 -6.00
CA GLU A 206 11.13 20.96 -4.56
C GLU A 206 12.08 19.83 -4.11
N LEU A 207 11.95 18.65 -4.75
CA LEU A 207 12.64 17.45 -4.32
C LEU A 207 14.04 17.29 -4.93
N ALA A 208 14.32 17.88 -6.10
CA ALA A 208 15.56 17.67 -6.83
C ALA A 208 16.79 18.05 -6.01
N ARG A 209 17.75 17.12 -5.92
CA ARG A 209 19.06 17.31 -5.27
C ARG A 209 20.09 16.47 -6.01
N ASP A 210 21.37 16.78 -5.86
CA ASP A 210 22.46 16.03 -6.49
C ASP A 210 22.50 14.55 -6.12
N THR A 211 21.97 14.19 -4.95
CA THR A 211 21.96 12.82 -4.40
C THR A 211 20.65 12.07 -4.64
N ARG A 212 19.74 12.62 -5.46
CA ARG A 212 18.39 12.07 -5.64
C ARG A 212 18.09 11.66 -7.08
N ILE A 213 17.53 10.48 -7.24
CA ILE A 213 16.85 10.03 -8.45
C ILE A 213 15.35 10.11 -8.15
N ILE A 214 14.57 10.81 -8.96
CA ILE A 214 13.12 10.96 -8.76
C ILE A 214 12.44 10.41 -10.00
N LEU A 215 11.52 9.46 -9.83
CA LEU A 215 10.64 8.98 -10.89
C LEU A 215 9.20 9.33 -10.51
N THR A 216 8.47 9.92 -11.45
CA THR A 216 7.08 10.35 -11.24
C THR A 216 6.15 9.63 -12.21
N ALA A 217 4.97 9.27 -11.72
CA ALA A 217 3.94 8.59 -12.52
C ALA A 217 3.31 9.47 -13.60
N ALA A 218 3.44 10.80 -13.48
CA ALA A 218 2.92 11.73 -14.46
C ALA A 218 3.74 13.02 -14.51
N ALA A 219 3.53 13.80 -15.58
CA ALA A 219 3.95 15.18 -15.69
C ALA A 219 3.24 16.09 -14.67
N ALA A 220 3.73 17.31 -14.51
CA ALA A 220 3.26 18.25 -13.48
C ALA A 220 1.80 18.71 -13.66
N ASP A 221 1.25 18.56 -14.86
CA ASP A 221 -0.07 19.01 -15.31
C ASP A 221 -0.95 17.87 -15.83
N ARG A 222 -0.53 16.60 -15.68
CA ARG A 222 -1.26 15.42 -16.17
C ARG A 222 -1.70 14.48 -15.03
N PRO A 223 -2.83 13.78 -15.21
CA PRO A 223 -3.20 12.68 -14.33
C PRO A 223 -2.32 11.43 -14.56
N SER A 224 -2.38 10.48 -13.61
CA SER A 224 -1.86 9.10 -13.77
C SER A 224 -2.99 8.08 -13.51
N TYR A 225 -2.82 6.83 -13.94
CA TYR A 225 -3.92 5.84 -13.95
C TYR A 225 -3.60 4.52 -13.24
N GLY A 226 -4.60 3.62 -13.20
CA GLY A 226 -4.51 2.32 -12.54
C GLY A 226 -4.85 2.32 -11.05
N CYS A 227 -5.49 3.37 -10.54
CA CYS A 227 -5.89 3.46 -9.12
C CYS A 227 -7.38 3.14 -8.88
N GLN A 228 -8.05 2.47 -9.82
CA GLN A 228 -9.46 2.08 -9.67
C GLN A 228 -9.61 1.03 -8.56
N VAL A 229 -10.83 0.82 -8.06
CA VAL A 229 -11.09 -0.06 -6.90
C VAL A 229 -10.62 -1.50 -7.13
N GLU A 230 -10.75 -1.99 -8.36
CA GLU A 230 -10.38 -3.36 -8.76
C GLU A 230 -8.92 -3.50 -9.19
N SER A 231 -8.21 -2.39 -9.41
CA SER A 231 -6.81 -2.40 -9.81
C SER A 231 -5.95 -2.96 -8.68
N ARG A 232 -5.08 -3.92 -9.02
CA ARG A 232 -4.09 -4.48 -8.07
C ARG A 232 -2.94 -3.53 -7.84
N ASN A 233 -2.53 -2.81 -8.89
CA ASN A 233 -1.38 -1.93 -8.95
C ASN A 233 -1.70 -0.74 -9.84
N THR A 234 -1.03 0.39 -9.61
CA THR A 234 -1.07 1.53 -10.54
C THR A 234 -0.33 1.20 -11.83
N PHE A 235 -0.69 1.83 -12.95
CA PHE A 235 0.00 1.57 -14.23
C PHE A 235 1.49 1.88 -14.11
N PHE A 236 1.85 2.97 -13.45
CA PHE A 236 3.24 3.36 -13.26
C PHE A 236 4.08 2.28 -12.57
N ILE A 237 3.59 1.71 -11.47
CA ILE A 237 4.35 0.72 -10.71
C ILE A 237 4.28 -0.66 -11.37
N GLU A 238 3.13 -1.05 -11.93
CA GLU A 238 2.98 -2.31 -12.67
C GLU A 238 3.91 -2.34 -13.89
N GLU A 239 3.95 -1.27 -14.69
CA GLU A 239 4.77 -1.23 -15.89
C GLU A 239 6.27 -1.09 -15.60
N LEU A 240 6.67 -0.64 -14.42
CA LEU A 240 8.08 -0.62 -14.00
C LEU A 240 8.53 -1.90 -13.29
N PHE A 241 7.68 -2.50 -12.46
CA PHE A 241 8.08 -3.54 -11.50
C PHE A 241 7.24 -4.82 -11.58
N GLY A 242 6.31 -4.90 -12.54
CA GLY A 242 5.41 -6.03 -12.74
C GLY A 242 6.06 -7.26 -13.39
N PRO A 243 5.27 -8.12 -14.05
CA PRO A 243 5.73 -9.40 -14.61
C PRO A 243 6.93 -9.30 -15.56
N ASP A 244 7.03 -8.21 -16.33
CA ASP A 244 8.11 -7.99 -17.30
C ASP A 244 9.34 -7.31 -16.68
N PHE A 245 9.42 -7.24 -15.35
CA PHE A 245 10.57 -6.67 -14.65
C PHE A 245 11.86 -7.44 -14.97
N ASP A 246 12.86 -6.72 -15.48
CA ASP A 246 14.20 -7.25 -15.73
C ASP A 246 15.23 -6.52 -14.86
N SER A 247 15.75 -7.22 -13.85
CA SER A 247 16.82 -6.72 -12.98
C SER A 247 18.15 -6.45 -13.70
N SER A 248 18.32 -6.88 -14.95
CA SER A 248 19.48 -6.55 -15.78
C SER A 248 19.47 -5.10 -16.28
N LEU A 249 18.31 -4.44 -16.26
CA LEU A 249 18.16 -3.04 -16.63
C LEU A 249 18.64 -2.13 -15.49
N SER A 250 19.16 -0.96 -15.87
CA SER A 250 19.37 0.16 -14.96
C SER A 250 18.06 0.91 -14.69
N LEU A 251 18.02 1.78 -13.66
CA LEU A 251 16.84 2.62 -13.43
C LEU A 251 16.53 3.52 -14.62
N TRP A 252 17.57 4.04 -15.30
CA TRP A 252 17.40 4.84 -16.51
C TRP A 252 16.69 4.04 -17.60
N GLN A 253 17.15 2.81 -17.86
CA GLN A 253 16.56 1.93 -18.87
C GLN A 253 15.15 1.50 -18.47
N LEU A 254 14.94 1.18 -17.19
CA LEU A 254 13.63 0.81 -16.66
C LEU A 254 12.62 1.95 -16.82
N ALA A 255 13.00 3.19 -16.50
CA ALA A 255 12.17 4.37 -16.69
C ALA A 255 11.83 4.61 -18.17
N ALA A 256 12.82 4.49 -19.07
CA ALA A 256 12.60 4.67 -20.50
C ALA A 256 11.65 3.60 -21.08
N GLN A 257 11.82 2.33 -20.70
CA GLN A 257 10.93 1.26 -21.12
C GLN A 257 9.53 1.38 -20.50
N GLY A 258 9.46 1.72 -19.20
CA GLY A 258 8.22 1.95 -18.49
C GLY A 258 7.40 3.06 -19.14
N HIS A 259 8.04 4.20 -19.47
CA HIS A 259 7.40 5.28 -20.21
C HIS A 259 6.74 4.79 -21.52
N ALA A 260 7.47 3.99 -22.32
CA ALA A 260 6.95 3.45 -23.58
C ALA A 260 5.82 2.42 -23.38
N ARG A 261 5.85 1.64 -22.30
CA ARG A 261 4.77 0.69 -21.98
C ARG A 261 3.52 1.40 -21.46
N ILE A 262 3.69 2.35 -20.54
CA ILE A 262 2.61 3.18 -19.98
C ILE A 262 1.88 3.93 -21.09
N ALA A 263 2.62 4.63 -21.97
CA ALA A 263 2.02 5.38 -23.08
C ALA A 263 1.20 4.48 -24.02
N ARG A 264 1.65 3.24 -24.25
CA ARG A 264 0.94 2.27 -25.10
C ARG A 264 -0.34 1.79 -24.43
N HIS A 265 -0.25 1.44 -23.15
CA HIS A 265 -1.39 1.01 -22.34
C HIS A 265 -2.46 2.12 -22.24
N GLU A 266 -2.04 3.36 -21.98
CA GLU A 266 -2.93 4.53 -21.94
C GLU A 266 -3.59 4.81 -23.29
N HIS A 267 -2.84 4.70 -24.39
CA HIS A 267 -3.37 4.83 -25.74
C HIS A 267 -4.43 3.76 -26.06
N GLU A 268 -4.19 2.50 -25.70
CA GLU A 268 -5.16 1.41 -25.89
C GLU A 268 -6.47 1.67 -25.13
N LEU A 269 -6.38 2.31 -23.96
CA LEU A 269 -7.51 2.71 -23.13
C LEU A 269 -8.10 4.08 -23.50
N LYS A 270 -7.56 4.75 -24.53
CA LYS A 270 -7.96 6.10 -24.99
C LYS A 270 -7.87 7.15 -23.87
N LEU A 271 -6.85 7.03 -23.04
CA LEU A 271 -6.53 7.98 -21.98
C LEU A 271 -5.58 9.05 -22.51
N GLU A 272 -5.59 10.20 -21.84
CA GLU A 272 -4.56 11.22 -22.04
C GLU A 272 -3.21 10.68 -21.53
N PRO A 273 -2.10 10.86 -22.27
CA PRO A 273 -0.79 10.40 -21.79
C PRO A 273 -0.43 11.02 -20.44
N SER A 274 -0.01 10.20 -19.48
CA SER A 274 0.46 10.68 -18.18
C SER A 274 1.84 11.33 -18.26
N ASP A 275 2.64 10.99 -19.28
CA ASP A 275 4.03 11.42 -19.48
C ASP A 275 4.92 11.28 -18.22
N PRO A 276 5.15 10.04 -17.71
CA PRO A 276 6.03 9.78 -16.58
C PRO A 276 7.43 10.41 -16.74
N GLN A 277 7.99 10.96 -15.67
CA GLN A 277 9.27 11.68 -15.73
C GLN A 277 10.35 11.03 -14.86
N ILE A 278 11.61 11.29 -15.22
CA ILE A 278 12.78 10.97 -14.40
C ILE A 278 13.68 12.19 -14.24
N SER A 279 14.08 12.49 -13.00
CA SER A 279 15.07 13.51 -12.65
C SER A 279 16.24 12.86 -11.94
N ILE A 280 17.46 13.17 -12.36
CA ILE A 280 18.69 12.52 -11.85
C ILE A 280 19.67 13.58 -11.37
N GLY A 281 19.97 13.54 -10.07
CA GLY A 281 21.02 14.33 -9.46
C GLY A 281 22.42 13.92 -9.93
N SER A 282 23.33 14.88 -9.97
CA SER A 282 24.68 14.71 -10.51
C SER A 282 25.50 13.61 -9.81
N LYS A 283 25.37 13.47 -8.48
CA LYS A 283 26.11 12.49 -7.66
C LYS A 283 25.57 11.06 -7.76
N VAL A 284 24.38 10.85 -8.33
CA VAL A 284 23.72 9.54 -8.43
C VAL A 284 23.56 9.03 -9.86
N ARG A 285 24.14 9.71 -10.85
CA ARG A 285 24.13 9.27 -12.25
C ARG A 285 24.64 7.83 -12.43
N ALA A 286 25.78 7.50 -11.83
CA ALA A 286 26.35 6.16 -11.91
C ALA A 286 25.44 5.09 -11.28
N LEU A 287 24.69 5.43 -10.22
CA LEU A 287 23.69 4.53 -9.63
C LEU A 287 22.49 4.35 -10.57
N ALA A 288 22.02 5.42 -11.21
CA ALA A 288 20.90 5.39 -12.14
C ALA A 288 21.17 4.55 -13.39
N GLU A 289 22.43 4.55 -13.85
CA GLU A 289 22.92 3.82 -15.02
C GLU A 289 23.38 2.39 -14.70
N ARG A 290 23.52 2.05 -13.41
CA ARG A 290 23.88 0.70 -12.96
C ARG A 290 22.69 -0.25 -13.03
N PRO A 291 22.85 -1.47 -13.59
CA PRO A 291 21.85 -2.53 -13.50
C PRO A 291 21.36 -2.79 -12.08
N LEU A 292 20.06 -2.96 -11.88
CA LEU A 292 19.46 -3.19 -10.55
C LEU A 292 20.05 -4.41 -9.84
N LYS A 293 20.30 -5.50 -10.58
CA LYS A 293 20.96 -6.72 -10.07
C LYS A 293 22.38 -6.50 -9.54
N ALA A 294 23.02 -5.39 -9.92
CA ALA A 294 24.36 -5.03 -9.49
C ALA A 294 24.37 -4.01 -8.33
N TRP A 295 23.23 -3.62 -7.78
CA TRP A 295 23.16 -2.61 -6.71
C TRP A 295 23.89 -3.01 -5.41
N PHE A 296 23.99 -4.31 -5.13
CA PHE A 296 24.71 -4.83 -3.97
C PHE A 296 26.18 -5.16 -4.24
N GLN A 297 26.62 -5.10 -5.50
CA GLN A 297 28.02 -5.29 -5.85
C GLN A 297 28.82 -4.03 -5.44
N PRO A 298 30.15 -4.11 -5.22
CA PRO A 298 31.00 -2.97 -4.84
C PRO A 298 31.09 -1.82 -5.85
#